data_AF-A0A662TYW8-F1
#
_entry.id   AF-A0A662TYW8-F1
#
_cell.length_a   1.000
_cell.length_b   1.000
_cell.length_c   1.000
_cell.angle_alpha   90.00
_cell.angle_beta   90.00
_cell.angle_gamma   90.00
#
_symmetry.space_group_name_H-M   'P 1'
#
loop_
_entity.id
_entity.type
_entity.pdbx_description
1 polymer ?
#
loop_
_entity_poly.entity_id
_entity_poly.type
_entity_poly.pdbx_seq_one_letter_code
_entity_poly.pdbx_strand_id
1 'polypeptide(L)' 'MPRLRASDLRGLSMEELRLRLEELREELVKVKAAAATGGSMENPARIGQIKKDIARVLTVMRENELKILRGKEEHA' A
#
# COMPACT_ATOMS: atom_id res chain seq x y z
N MET A 1 -3.47 0.75 -14.62
CA MET A 1 -2.62 -0.15 -13.82
C MET A 1 -2.40 0.48 -12.45
N PRO A 2 -2.23 -0.30 -11.36
CA PRO A 2 -1.79 0.21 -10.06
C PRO A 2 -0.52 1.07 -10.23
N ARG A 3 -0.47 2.25 -9.59
CA ARG A 3 0.62 3.21 -9.80
C ARG A 3 1.92 2.71 -9.19
N LEU A 4 1.86 1.93 -8.11
CA LEU A 4 3.03 1.45 -7.40
C LEU A 4 3.48 0.09 -7.91
N ARG A 5 4.71 -0.02 -8.42
CA ARG A 5 5.30 -1.32 -8.78
C ARG A 5 5.90 -1.96 -7.53
N ALA A 6 5.79 -3.28 -7.43
CA ALA A 6 6.35 -4.03 -6.30
C ALA A 6 7.89 -3.93 -6.22
N SER A 7 8.56 -3.62 -7.33
CA SER A 7 10.01 -3.40 -7.34
C SER A 7 10.41 -2.14 -6.57
N ASP A 8 9.63 -1.06 -6.69
CA ASP A 8 9.91 0.21 -6.01
C ASP A 8 9.70 0.08 -4.49
N LEU A 9 8.73 -0.74 -4.08
CA LEU A 9 8.41 -0.99 -2.67
C LEU A 9 9.44 -1.89 -1.96
N ARG A 10 10.06 -2.84 -2.68
CA ARG A 10 11.02 -3.78 -2.07
C ARG A 10 12.35 -3.13 -1.68
N GLY A 11 12.67 -1.96 -2.20
CA GLY A 11 13.86 -1.18 -1.83
C GLY A 11 13.66 -0.26 -0.63
N LEU A 12 12.43 -0.12 -0.13
CA LEU A 12 12.10 0.77 0.99
C LEU A 12 12.26 0.07 2.34
N SER A 13 12.62 0.84 3.35
CA SER A 13 12.61 0.40 4.75
C SER A 13 11.19 0.17 5.28
N MET A 14 11.08 -0.53 6.41
CA MET A 14 9.77 -0.77 7.05
C MET A 14 9.07 0.52 7.50
N GLU A 15 9.82 1.55 7.88
CA GLU A 15 9.26 2.87 8.21
C GLU A 15 8.74 3.60 6.97
N GLU A 16 9.50 3.59 5.87
CA GLU A 16 9.05 4.18 4.61
C GLU A 16 7.80 3.47 4.06
N LEU A 17 7.73 2.14 4.18
CA LEU A 17 6.54 1.37 3.80
C LEU A 17 5.33 1.74 4.66
N ARG A 18 5.51 1.97 5.97
CA ARG A 18 4.44 2.44 6.87
C ARG A 18 3.97 3.83 6.52
N LEU A 19 4.89 4.77 6.28
CA LEU A 19 4.56 6.13 5.86
C LEU A 19 3.74 6.10 4.56
N ARG A 20 4.19 5.31 3.58
CA ARG A 20 3.47 5.13 2.30
C ARG A 20 2.08 4.54 2.48
N LEU A 21 1.92 3.61 3.42
CA LEU A 21 0.63 3.01 3.75
C LEU A 21 -0.34 4.05 4.32
N GLU A 22 0.13 4.95 5.19
CA GLU A 22 -0.69 6.04 5.74
C GLU A 22 -1.13 7.02 4.65
N GLU A 23 -0.21 7.47 3.79
CA GLU A 23 -0.52 8.35 2.66
C GLU A 23 -1.62 7.76 1.76
N LEU A 24 -1.51 6.47 1.42
CA LEU A 24 -2.50 5.78 0.59
C LEU A 24 -3.86 5.64 1.28
N ARG A 25 -3.87 5.47 2.61
CA ARG A 25 -5.11 5.43 3.40
C ARG A 25 -5.78 6.80 3.45
N GLU A 26 -5.01 7.87 3.64
CA GLU A 26 -5.55 9.23 3.57
C GLU A 26 -6.13 9.54 2.19
N GLU A 27 -5.41 9.18 1.11
CA GLU A 27 -5.90 9.36 -0.25
C GLU A 27 -7.22 8.60 -0.46
N LEU A 28 -7.33 7.36 0.06
CA LEU A 28 -8.55 6.57 -0.02
C LEU A 28 -9.73 7.26 0.70
N VAL A 29 -9.50 7.84 1.88
CA VAL A 29 -10.54 8.56 2.63
C VAL A 29 -11.00 9.81 1.85
N LYS A 30 -10.07 10.59 1.32
CA LYS A 30 -10.36 11.78 0.51
C LYS A 30 -11.19 11.42 -0.73
N VAL A 31 -10.79 10.37 -1.45
CA VAL A 31 -11.52 9.91 -2.65
C VAL A 31 -12.89 9.35 -2.29
N LYS A 32 -13.03 8.62 -1.17
CA LYS A 32 -14.33 8.13 -0.69
C LYS A 32 -15.27 9.28 -0.29
N ALA A 33 -14.76 10.31 0.38
CA ALA A 33 -15.55 11.48 0.75
C ALA A 33 -16.07 12.20 -0.49
N ALA A 34 -15.21 12.42 -1.50
CA ALA A 34 -15.61 13.01 -2.78
C ALA A 34 -16.62 12.14 -3.56
N ALA A 35 -16.51 10.82 -3.45
CA ALA A 35 -17.49 9.90 -4.04
C ALA A 35 -18.86 9.98 -3.33
N ALA A 36 -18.86 10.14 -2.00
CA ALA A 36 -20.06 10.18 -1.19
C ALA A 36 -20.85 11.49 -1.35
N THR A 37 -20.20 12.60 -1.65
CA THR A 37 -20.85 13.89 -1.89
C THR A 37 -21.61 13.96 -3.23
N GLY A 38 -21.68 12.87 -4.00
CA GLY A 38 -22.50 12.77 -5.20
C GLY A 38 -21.98 13.55 -6.41
N GLY A 39 -20.75 14.09 -6.33
CA GLY A 39 -20.10 14.69 -7.48
C GLY A 39 -19.74 13.64 -8.53
N SER A 40 -19.87 13.98 -9.81
CA SER A 40 -19.38 13.16 -10.91
C SER A 40 -17.90 12.85 -10.67
N MET A 41 -17.60 11.62 -10.26
CA MET A 41 -16.22 11.17 -10.09
C MET A 41 -15.55 11.15 -11.45
N GLU A 42 -14.51 11.96 -11.65
CA GLU A 42 -13.70 11.91 -12.88
C GLU A 42 -13.10 10.51 -13.12
N ASN A 43 -12.87 9.73 -12.07
CA ASN A 43 -12.29 8.39 -12.21
C ASN A 43 -12.75 7.40 -11.12
N PRO A 44 -13.86 6.67 -11.31
CA PRO A 44 -14.32 5.66 -10.35
C PRO A 44 -13.33 4.50 -10.17
N ALA A 45 -12.44 4.24 -11.14
CA ALA A 45 -11.42 3.20 -11.03
C ALA A 45 -10.31 3.56 -10.02
N ARG A 46 -10.19 4.84 -9.62
CA ARG A 46 -9.15 5.31 -8.68
C ARG A 46 -9.25 4.64 -7.31
N ILE A 47 -10.47 4.43 -6.80
CA ILE A 47 -10.68 3.70 -5.53
C ILE A 47 -10.10 2.28 -5.63
N GLY A 48 -10.36 1.58 -6.74
CA GLY A 48 -9.85 0.24 -6.98
C GLY A 48 -8.32 0.20 -7.12
N GLN A 49 -7.72 1.23 -7.73
CA GLN A 49 -6.27 1.36 -7.86
C GLN A 49 -5.60 1.57 -6.49
N ILE A 50 -6.10 2.51 -5.68
CA ILE A 50 -5.56 2.80 -4.34
C ILE A 50 -5.64 1.55 -3.45
N LYS A 51 -6.75 0.80 -3.49
CA LYS A 51 -6.89 -0.47 -2.76
C LYS A 51 -5.83 -1.50 -3.17
N LYS A 52 -5.54 -1.60 -4.47
CA LYS A 52 -4.50 -2.52 -4.99
C LYS A 52 -3.10 -2.07 -4.57
N ASP A 53 -2.85 -0.76 -4.54
CA ASP A 53 -1.58 -0.19 -4.09
C ASP A 53 -1.36 -0.46 -2.58
N ILE A 54 -2.40 -0.28 -1.75
CA ILE A 54 -2.38 -0.63 -0.31
C ILE A 54 -2.07 -2.12 -0.12
N ALA A 55 -2.75 -3.00 -0.87
CA ALA A 55 -2.53 -4.44 -0.77
C ALA A 55 -1.06 -4.81 -1.08
N ARG A 56 -0.45 -4.19 -2.10
CA ARG A 56 0.96 -4.41 -2.45
C ARG A 56 1.92 -3.98 -1.35
N VAL A 57 1.70 -2.82 -0.73
CA VAL A 57 2.53 -2.35 0.39
C VAL A 57 2.47 -3.34 1.56
N LEU A 58 1.26 -3.78 1.93
CA LEU A 58 1.07 -4.77 2.99
C LEU A 58 1.75 -6.12 2.68
N THR A 59 1.67 -6.59 1.42
CA THR A 59 2.38 -7.80 0.99
C THR A 59 3.88 -7.67 1.19
N VAL A 60 4.49 -6.57 0.71
CA VAL A 60 5.95 -6.36 0.83
C VAL A 60 6.40 -6.24 2.29
N MET A 61 5.61 -5.55 3.13
CA MET A 61 5.88 -5.48 4.57
C MET A 61 5.89 -6.88 5.21
N ARG A 62 4.92 -7.73 4.85
CA ARG A 62 4.85 -9.11 5.36
C ARG A 62 5.99 -9.98 4.81
N GLU A 63 6.37 -9.81 3.55
CA GLU A 63 7.52 -10.51 2.96
C GLU A 63 8.82 -10.17 3.70
N ASN A 64 9.05 -8.90 4.02
CA ASN A 64 10.21 -8.47 4.81
C ASN A 64 10.20 -9.05 6.22
N GLU A 65 9.05 -9.04 6.89
CA GLU A 65 8.90 -9.62 8.23
C GLU A 65 9.18 -11.14 8.24
N LEU A 66 8.64 -11.88 7.26
CA LEU A 66 8.88 -13.32 7.11
C LEU A 66 10.33 -13.66 6.81
N LYS A 67 11.04 -12.84 6.03
CA LYS A 67 12.49 -13.01 5.80
C LYS A 67 13.30 -12.85 7.08
N ILE A 68 12.94 -11.86 7.91
CA ILE A 68 13.60 -11.63 9.21
C ILE A 68 13.36 -12.82 10.15
N LEU A 69 12.14 -13.36 10.17
CA LEU A 69 11.80 -14.52 11.02
C LEU A 69 12.57 -15.77 10.60
N ARG A 70 12.63 -16.09 9.30
CA ARG A 70 13.42 -17.24 8.80
C ARG A 70 14.90 -17.14 9.13
N GLY A 71 15.49 -15.95 8.99
CA GLY A 71 16.90 -15.72 9.37
C GLY A 71 17.17 -15.84 10.87
N LYS A 72 16.16 -15.65 11.73
CA LYS A 72 16.30 -15.89 13.18
C LYS A 72 16.26 -17.37 13.53
N GLU A 73 15.54 -18.19 12.78
CA GLU A 73 15.41 -19.63 13.00
C GLU A 73 16.68 -20.40 12.56
N GLU A 74 17.43 -19.88 11.58
CA GLU A 74 18.67 -20.50 11.09
C GLU A 74 19.91 -20.22 11.97
N HIS A 75 19.81 -19.27 12.90
CA HIS A 75 20.91 -18.82 13.77
C HIS A 75 20.67 -19.11 15.26
N ALA A 76 19.62 -19.85 15.61
CA ALA A 76 19.31 -20.31 16.97
C ALA A 76 19.62 -21.80 17.14
#